data_AF-A0A8T5PXR8-F1
#
_entry.id   AF-A0A8T5PXR8-F1
#
_cell.length_a   1.000
_cell.length_b   1.000
_cell.length_c   1.000
_cell.angle_alpha   90.00
_cell.angle_beta   90.00
_cell.angle_gamma   90.00
#
_symmetry.space_group_name_H-M   'P 1'
#
loop_
_entity.id
_entity.type
_entity.pdbx_description
1 polymer ?
#
loop_
_entity_poly.entity_id
_entity_poly.type
_entity_poly.pdbx_seq_one_letter_code
_entity_poly.pdbx_strand_id
1 'polypeptide(L)'
;MKRALPAKEVFLKELISDSDLAGLQNRIELILKKHGLEKEVKIVVEDENAGFLPNSIFTKKLGIAESVVKYLRENLELPNMVVGELLHKTANNVAVIYRKATQKQAARFEKLDFEHKVPFEAFSDSRYTTFEAIALFYSQQEMSLKQIAAILHRDERTIWTTLQRARSKHD
;
A
#
# COMPACT_ATOMS: atom_id res chain seq x y z
N MET A 1 26.39 -21.54 28.49
CA MET A 1 25.18 -20.91 27.94
C MET A 1 25.37 -19.41 27.84
N LYS A 2 25.70 -18.88 26.65
CA LYS A 2 25.70 -17.43 26.42
C LYS A 2 24.27 -17.01 26.07
N ARG A 3 23.69 -16.18 26.93
CA ARG A 3 22.35 -15.59 26.74
C ARG A 3 22.47 -14.57 25.61
N ALA A 4 21.88 -14.86 24.45
CA ALA A 4 21.76 -13.88 23.38
C ALA A 4 20.88 -12.73 23.90
N LEU A 5 21.42 -11.51 23.87
CA LEU A 5 20.62 -10.30 24.08
C LEU A 5 19.56 -10.24 22.97
N PRO A 6 18.29 -9.90 23.26
CA PRO A 6 17.30 -9.73 22.21
C PRO A 6 17.78 -8.56 21.33
N ALA A 7 17.99 -8.84 20.05
CA ALA A 7 18.23 -7.79 19.07
C ALA A 7 17.02 -6.84 19.14
N LYS A 8 17.23 -5.62 19.63
CA LYS A 8 16.28 -4.54 19.36
C LYS A 8 16.40 -4.28 17.87
N GLU A 9 15.50 -4.86 17.10
CA GLU A 9 15.31 -4.45 15.71
C GLU A 9 14.88 -2.99 15.75
N VAL A 10 15.75 -2.10 15.27
CA VAL A 10 15.48 -0.67 15.15
C VAL A 10 15.29 -0.41 13.67
N PHE A 11 14.11 0.07 13.28
CA PHE A 11 13.83 0.44 11.90
C PHE A 11 14.67 1.67 11.55
N LEU A 12 15.67 1.47 10.70
CA LEU A 12 16.64 2.49 10.33
C LEU A 12 15.97 3.72 9.68
N LYS A 13 14.87 3.55 8.91
CA LYS A 13 14.18 4.65 8.21
C LYS A 13 13.72 5.79 9.11
N GLU A 14 13.49 5.51 10.40
CA GLU A 14 13.02 6.50 11.38
C GLU A 14 14.18 7.19 12.13
N LEU A 15 15.41 6.69 11.98
CA LEU A 15 16.56 7.08 12.78
C LEU A 15 17.72 7.70 11.98
N ILE A 16 17.82 7.42 10.68
CA ILE A 16 18.91 7.92 9.84
C ILE A 16 18.41 8.98 8.85
N SER A 17 19.09 10.12 8.86
CA SER A 17 18.91 11.19 7.89
C SER A 17 19.49 10.80 6.52
N ASP A 18 19.14 11.56 5.47
CA ASP A 18 19.75 11.39 4.15
C ASP A 18 21.28 11.50 4.18
N SER A 19 21.83 12.32 5.09
CA SER A 19 23.29 12.43 5.29
C SER A 19 23.91 11.17 5.91
N ASP A 20 23.18 10.46 6.77
CA ASP A 20 23.66 9.23 7.40
C ASP A 20 23.68 8.08 6.39
N LEU A 21 22.68 8.01 5.51
CA LEU A 21 22.64 7.06 4.38
C LEU A 21 23.82 7.29 3.43
N ALA A 22 24.08 8.55 3.06
CA ALA A 22 25.24 8.89 2.25
C ALA A 22 26.57 8.53 2.95
N GLY A 23 26.65 8.73 4.28
CA GLY A 23 27.81 8.34 5.08
C GLY A 23 28.06 6.82 5.08
N LEU A 24 26.99 6.02 5.21
CA LEU A 24 27.06 4.56 5.13
C LEU A 24 27.51 4.10 3.74
N GLN A 25 26.96 4.70 2.69
CA GLN A 25 27.28 4.35 1.30
C GLN A 25 28.78 4.59 1.00
N ASN A 26 29.29 5.77 1.37
CA ASN A 26 30.71 6.09 1.26
C ASN A 26 31.60 5.12 2.07
N ARG A 27 31.16 4.71 3.26
CA ARG A 27 31.92 3.78 4.11
C ARG A 27 32.01 2.39 3.49
N ILE A 28 30.91 1.91 2.90
CA ILE A 28 30.85 0.63 2.22
C ILE A 28 31.76 0.65 0.98
N GLU A 29 31.69 1.69 0.15
CA GLU A 29 32.57 1.85 -1.01
C GLU A 29 34.06 1.81 -0.62
N LEU A 30 34.43 2.50 0.47
CA LEU A 30 35.77 2.45 1.03
C LEU A 30 36.22 1.04 1.45
N ILE A 31 35.34 0.29 2.12
CA ILE A 31 35.62 -1.08 2.55
C ILE A 31 35.81 -2.00 1.34
N LEU A 32 34.94 -1.87 0.33
CA LEU A 32 35.00 -2.66 -0.90
C LEU A 32 36.28 -2.39 -1.67
N LYS A 33 36.64 -1.11 -1.86
CA LYS A 33 37.90 -0.69 -2.48
C LYS A 33 39.11 -1.24 -1.74
N LYS A 34 39.10 -1.22 -0.40
CA LYS A 34 40.17 -1.77 0.44
C LYS A 34 40.37 -3.28 0.25
N HIS A 35 39.32 -4.01 -0.13
CA HIS A 35 39.36 -5.46 -0.34
C HIS A 35 39.41 -5.85 -1.83
N GLY A 36 39.64 -4.88 -2.74
CA GLY A 36 39.74 -5.15 -4.19
C GLY A 36 38.42 -5.58 -4.83
N LEU A 37 37.28 -5.29 -4.20
CA LEU A 37 35.96 -5.63 -4.70
C LEU A 37 35.38 -4.41 -5.42
N GLU A 38 35.51 -4.36 -6.74
CA GLU A 38 34.82 -3.35 -7.56
C GLU A 38 33.39 -3.82 -7.85
N LYS A 39 32.49 -3.58 -6.89
CA LYS A 39 31.07 -3.85 -7.04
C LYS A 39 30.29 -2.57 -6.82
N GLU A 40 29.33 -2.31 -7.70
CA GLU A 40 28.31 -1.30 -7.48
C GLU A 40 27.44 -1.76 -6.30
N VAL A 41 27.38 -0.95 -5.24
CA VAL A 41 26.54 -1.24 -4.08
C VAL A 41 25.41 -0.22 -4.00
N LYS A 42 24.20 -0.76 -4.09
CA LYS A 42 22.98 -0.02 -3.84
C LYS A 42 22.50 -0.38 -2.44
N ILE A 43 22.46 0.61 -1.55
CA ILE A 43 21.73 0.46 -0.29
C ILE A 43 20.25 0.53 -0.64
N VAL A 44 19.53 -0.56 -0.39
CA VAL A 44 18.07 -0.59 -0.49
C VAL A 44 17.54 -0.53 0.93
N VAL A 45 16.84 0.56 1.25
CA VAL A 45 16.04 0.62 2.46
C VAL A 45 14.72 -0.07 2.11
N GLU A 46 14.51 -1.27 2.64
CA GLU A 46 13.23 -1.96 2.48
C GLU A 46 12.15 -1.22 3.27
N ASP A 47 11.19 -0.62 2.57
CA ASP A 47 9.94 -0.21 3.20
C ASP A 47 9.06 -1.45 3.34
N GLU A 48 8.85 -1.92 4.56
CA GLU A 48 7.95 -3.04 4.89
C GLU A 48 6.49 -2.81 4.43
N ASN A 49 6.14 -1.57 4.08
CA ASN A 49 4.85 -1.18 3.55
C ASN A 49 4.85 -1.02 2.03
N ALA A 50 5.99 -1.23 1.37
CA ALA A 50 6.05 -1.35 -0.09
C ALA A 50 5.14 -2.50 -0.53
N GLY A 51 4.26 -2.22 -1.50
CA GLY A 51 3.28 -3.20 -1.97
C GLY A 51 1.97 -3.24 -1.18
N PHE A 52 1.75 -2.32 -0.24
CA PHE A 52 0.52 -2.26 0.55
C PHE A 52 -0.24 -0.93 0.38
N LEU A 53 -1.56 -1.01 0.55
CA LEU A 53 -2.45 0.12 0.75
C LEU A 53 -2.64 0.38 2.25
N PRO A 54 -2.45 1.61 2.73
CA PRO A 54 -2.78 2.00 4.09
C PRO A 54 -4.29 2.06 4.30
N ASN A 55 -4.80 1.68 5.47
CA ASN A 55 -6.23 1.81 5.77
C ASN A 55 -6.68 3.28 5.86
N SER A 56 -5.79 4.20 6.24
CA SER A 56 -6.15 5.63 6.38
C SER A 56 -6.54 6.33 5.08
N ILE A 57 -6.35 5.71 3.91
CA ILE A 57 -6.79 6.28 2.62
C ILE A 57 -8.31 6.21 2.45
N PHE A 58 -8.97 5.28 3.17
CA PHE A 58 -10.41 5.11 3.09
C PHE A 58 -11.08 6.20 3.91
N THR A 59 -11.98 6.95 3.28
CA THR A 59 -12.71 8.03 3.94
C THR A 59 -14.18 7.95 3.54
N LYS A 60 -15.05 8.64 4.29
CA LYS A 60 -16.47 8.81 3.87
C LYS A 60 -16.60 9.68 2.60
N LYS A 61 -15.61 10.52 2.32
CA LYS A 61 -15.65 11.53 1.24
C LYS A 61 -15.35 10.92 -0.13
N LEU A 62 -14.38 10.01 -0.19
CA LEU A 62 -13.97 9.33 -1.41
C LEU A 62 -14.59 7.93 -1.47
N GLY A 63 -15.00 7.52 -2.67
CA GLY A 63 -15.33 6.12 -2.94
C GLY A 63 -14.10 5.22 -2.83
N ILE A 64 -14.28 3.90 -2.67
CA ILE A 64 -13.16 2.98 -2.43
C ILE A 64 -12.15 3.01 -3.58
N ALA A 65 -12.60 2.93 -4.83
CA ALA A 65 -11.71 3.03 -5.99
C ALA A 65 -11.07 4.43 -6.13
N GLU A 66 -11.76 5.49 -5.72
CA GLU A 66 -11.22 6.86 -5.73
C GLU A 66 -10.08 7.02 -4.72
N SER A 67 -10.26 6.50 -3.50
CA SER A 67 -9.21 6.46 -2.47
C SER A 67 -7.96 5.72 -2.95
N VAL A 68 -8.13 4.50 -3.49
CA VAL A 68 -7.02 3.67 -3.96
C VAL A 68 -6.29 4.34 -5.12
N VAL A 69 -7.01 4.78 -6.15
CA VAL A 69 -6.39 5.43 -7.31
C VAL A 69 -5.67 6.72 -6.91
N LYS A 70 -6.24 7.54 -6.02
CA LYS A 70 -5.60 8.78 -5.56
C LYS A 70 -4.31 8.48 -4.81
N TYR A 71 -4.30 7.51 -3.89
CA TYR A 71 -3.10 7.10 -3.18
C TYR A 71 -2.00 6.62 -4.14
N LEU A 72 -2.33 5.69 -5.04
CA LEU A 72 -1.36 5.16 -6.01
C LEU A 72 -0.79 6.25 -6.93
N ARG A 73 -1.60 7.26 -7.29
CA ARG A 73 -1.19 8.36 -8.18
C ARG A 73 -0.39 9.45 -7.48
N GLU A 74 -0.70 9.77 -6.23
CA GLU A 74 -0.12 10.93 -5.54
C GLU A 74 0.94 10.56 -4.50
N ASN A 75 0.76 9.44 -3.79
CA ASN A 75 1.69 9.02 -2.74
C ASN A 75 2.76 8.07 -3.30
N LEU A 76 2.41 7.24 -4.30
CA LEU A 76 3.36 6.35 -4.98
C LEU A 76 3.76 6.82 -6.38
N GLU A 77 3.17 7.93 -6.84
CA GLU A 77 3.49 8.58 -8.12
C GLU A 77 3.41 7.66 -9.36
N LEU A 78 2.64 6.57 -9.27
CA LEU A 78 2.54 5.56 -10.33
C LEU A 78 1.81 6.12 -11.55
N PRO A 79 2.25 5.86 -12.79
CA PRO A 79 1.54 6.29 -13.99
C PRO A 79 0.17 5.61 -14.12
N ASN A 80 -0.79 6.25 -14.80
CA ASN A 80 -2.14 5.70 -14.99
C ASN A 80 -2.16 4.30 -15.61
N MET A 81 -1.18 3.97 -16.46
CA MET A 81 -1.05 2.63 -17.05
C MET A 81 -0.75 1.58 -15.97
N VAL A 82 0.25 1.83 -15.12
CA VAL A 82 0.63 0.90 -14.04
C VAL A 82 -0.51 0.73 -13.03
N VAL A 83 -1.18 1.82 -12.66
CA VAL A 83 -2.37 1.75 -11.79
C VAL A 83 -3.51 0.97 -12.47
N GLY A 84 -3.63 1.10 -13.79
CA GLY A 84 -4.61 0.38 -14.58
C GLY A 84 -4.34 -1.12 -14.60
N GLU A 85 -3.10 -1.53 -14.84
CA GLU A 85 -2.65 -2.92 -14.79
C GLU A 85 -2.93 -3.54 -13.42
N LEU A 86 -2.53 -2.83 -12.35
CA LEU A 86 -2.72 -3.28 -10.96
C LEU A 86 -4.19 -3.50 -10.59
N LEU A 87 -5.08 -2.61 -11.05
CA LEU A 87 -6.50 -2.63 -10.67
C LEU A 87 -7.41 -3.22 -11.75
N HIS A 88 -6.84 -3.82 -12.79
CA HIS A 88 -7.55 -4.33 -13.97
C HIS A 88 -8.50 -3.30 -14.61
N LYS A 89 -8.00 -2.08 -14.80
CA LYS A 89 -8.70 -0.93 -15.37
C LYS A 89 -7.92 -0.34 -16.54
N THR A 90 -8.63 0.26 -17.49
CA THR A 90 -7.95 1.03 -18.54
C THR A 90 -7.35 2.31 -17.96
N ALA A 91 -6.24 2.79 -18.52
CA ALA A 91 -5.60 4.03 -18.09
C ALA A 91 -6.57 5.24 -18.14
N ASN A 92 -7.50 5.25 -19.11
CA ASN A 92 -8.56 6.27 -19.19
C ASN A 92 -9.54 6.18 -18.02
N ASN A 93 -9.92 4.98 -17.59
CA ASN A 93 -10.77 4.78 -16.42
C ASN A 93 -10.07 5.29 -15.15
N VAL A 94 -8.78 4.97 -14.98
CA VAL A 94 -7.95 5.49 -13.89
C VAL A 94 -7.91 7.01 -13.89
N ALA A 95 -7.67 7.65 -15.04
CA ALA A 95 -7.62 9.10 -15.15
C ALA A 95 -8.95 9.76 -14.75
N VAL A 96 -10.09 9.18 -15.13
CA VAL A 96 -11.42 9.68 -14.75
C VAL A 96 -11.66 9.52 -13.25
N ILE A 97 -11.31 8.37 -12.67
CA ILE A 97 -11.45 8.12 -11.22
C ILE A 97 -10.57 9.11 -10.45
N TYR A 98 -9.31 9.26 -10.87
CA TYR A 98 -8.37 10.20 -10.27
C TYR A 98 -8.91 11.63 -10.28
N ARG A 99 -9.41 12.10 -11.43
CA ARG A 99 -10.02 13.43 -11.55
C ARG A 99 -11.21 13.62 -10.62
N LYS A 100 -12.08 12.62 -10.48
CA LYS A 100 -13.20 12.68 -9.52
C LYS A 100 -12.70 12.70 -8.07
N ALA A 101 -11.68 11.92 -7.76
CA ALA A 101 -11.07 11.88 -6.45
C ALA A 101 -10.46 13.24 -6.07
N THR A 102 -9.74 13.89 -6.99
CA THR A 102 -9.14 15.21 -6.75
C THR A 102 -10.17 16.33 -6.66
N GLN A 103 -11.26 16.26 -7.43
CA GLN A 103 -12.39 17.18 -7.31
C GLN A 103 -13.07 17.07 -5.94
N LYS A 104 -13.24 15.84 -5.42
CA LYS A 104 -13.79 15.62 -4.08
C LYS A 104 -12.77 16.01 -3.00
N GLN A 105 -11.51 15.66 -3.17
CA GLN A 105 -10.45 15.90 -2.19
C GLN A 105 -9.15 16.27 -2.90
N ALA A 106 -8.84 17.57 -2.89
CA ALA A 106 -7.62 18.08 -3.51
C ALA A 106 -6.35 17.68 -2.73
N ALA A 107 -6.39 17.76 -1.40
CA ALA A 107 -5.25 17.44 -0.55
C ALA A 107 -4.81 15.96 -0.66
N ARG A 108 -3.49 15.74 -0.62
CA ARG A 108 -2.87 14.39 -0.58
C ARG A 108 -3.15 13.71 0.77
N PHE A 109 -2.92 12.40 0.85
CA PHE A 109 -2.90 11.70 2.13
C PHE A 109 -1.57 11.96 2.82
N GLU A 110 -1.59 12.64 3.98
CA GLU A 110 -0.38 13.00 4.72
C GLU A 110 0.00 11.97 5.78
N LYS A 111 -0.99 11.53 6.58
CA LYS A 111 -0.79 10.56 7.66
C LYS A 111 -1.25 9.19 7.22
N LEU A 112 -0.29 8.34 6.86
CA LEU A 112 -0.54 6.98 6.44
C LEU A 112 -0.52 6.05 7.66
N ASP A 113 -1.59 5.30 7.83
CA ASP A 113 -1.71 4.24 8.83
C ASP A 113 -1.87 2.91 8.11
N PHE A 114 -1.05 1.94 8.53
CA PHE A 114 -0.90 0.62 7.94
C PHE A 114 -1.27 -0.51 8.92
N GLU A 115 -1.90 -0.20 10.07
CA GLU A 115 -2.36 -1.20 11.03
C GLU A 115 -3.24 -2.27 10.36
N HIS A 116 -4.12 -1.83 9.45
CA HIS A 116 -5.01 -2.70 8.68
C HIS A 116 -4.68 -2.61 7.19
N LYS A 117 -3.41 -2.79 6.82
CA LYS A 117 -2.96 -2.65 5.43
C LYS A 117 -3.49 -3.75 4.50
N VAL A 118 -3.71 -3.40 3.23
CA VAL A 118 -4.15 -4.33 2.17
C VAL A 118 -3.02 -4.57 1.17
N PRO A 119 -2.57 -5.81 0.94
CA PRO A 119 -1.54 -6.12 -0.06
C PRO A 119 -2.07 -5.86 -1.47
N PHE A 120 -1.21 -5.41 -2.38
CA PHE A 120 -1.56 -5.19 -3.79
C PHE A 120 -2.01 -6.48 -4.48
N GLU A 121 -1.52 -7.62 -4.00
CA GLU A 121 -1.90 -8.96 -4.42
C GLU A 121 -3.41 -9.23 -4.22
N ALA A 122 -4.09 -8.49 -3.34
CA ALA A 122 -5.54 -8.56 -3.19
C ALA A 122 -6.30 -8.20 -4.49
N PHE A 123 -5.66 -7.48 -5.42
CA PHE A 123 -6.25 -7.10 -6.71
C PHE A 123 -5.94 -8.07 -7.85
N SER A 124 -5.26 -9.19 -7.59
CA SER A 124 -4.81 -10.15 -8.62
C SER A 124 -5.93 -10.77 -9.46
N ASP A 125 -7.16 -10.81 -8.95
CA ASP A 125 -8.30 -11.37 -9.66
C ASP A 125 -9.17 -10.28 -10.30
N SER A 126 -9.08 -10.19 -11.63
CA SER A 126 -9.82 -9.23 -12.46
C SER A 126 -11.34 -9.35 -12.42
N ARG A 127 -11.91 -10.44 -11.87
CA ARG A 127 -13.36 -10.59 -11.70
C ARG A 127 -13.93 -9.61 -10.67
N TYR A 128 -13.11 -9.20 -9.71
CA TYR A 128 -13.54 -8.35 -8.60
C TYR A 128 -13.31 -6.88 -8.92
N THR A 129 -14.28 -6.05 -8.53
CA THR A 129 -14.04 -4.62 -8.45
C THR A 129 -13.06 -4.31 -7.32
N THR A 130 -12.42 -3.13 -7.36
CA THR A 130 -11.51 -2.67 -6.30
C THR A 130 -12.13 -2.78 -4.91
N PHE A 131 -13.43 -2.51 -4.75
CA PHE A 131 -14.11 -2.63 -3.45
C PHE A 131 -14.36 -4.09 -3.06
N GLU A 132 -14.80 -4.92 -4.00
CA GLU A 132 -15.00 -6.35 -3.76
C GLU A 132 -13.70 -7.04 -3.35
N ALA A 133 -12.60 -6.75 -4.04
CA ALA A 133 -11.27 -7.27 -3.74
C ALA A 133 -10.83 -6.93 -2.30
N ILE A 134 -10.92 -5.65 -1.90
CA ILE A 134 -10.55 -5.22 -0.54
C ILE A 134 -11.47 -5.85 0.52
N ALA A 135 -12.78 -5.88 0.27
CA ALA A 135 -13.74 -6.45 1.22
C ALA A 135 -13.51 -7.96 1.38
N LEU A 136 -13.27 -8.69 0.28
CA LEU A 136 -12.93 -10.11 0.30
C LEU A 136 -11.65 -10.37 1.09
N PHE A 137 -10.60 -9.58 0.83
CA PHE A 137 -9.33 -9.70 1.56
C PHE A 137 -9.56 -9.64 3.08
N TYR A 138 -10.24 -8.62 3.59
CA TYR A 138 -10.51 -8.55 5.03
C TYR A 138 -11.43 -9.67 5.53
N SER A 139 -12.41 -10.07 4.74
CA SER A 139 -13.28 -11.21 5.10
C SER A 139 -12.52 -12.53 5.20
N GLN A 140 -11.46 -12.72 4.40
CA GLN A 140 -10.58 -13.88 4.46
C GLN A 140 -9.65 -13.85 5.68
N GLN A 141 -9.39 -12.66 6.24
CA GLN A 141 -8.73 -12.48 7.53
C GLN A 141 -9.71 -12.59 8.72
N GLU A 142 -10.86 -13.26 8.51
CA GLU A 142 -11.90 -13.49 9.52
C GLU A 142 -12.49 -12.23 10.19
N MET A 143 -12.34 -11.06 9.55
CA MET A 143 -12.92 -9.83 10.08
C MET A 143 -14.44 -9.81 9.96
N SER A 144 -15.10 -9.33 11.01
CA SER A 144 -16.55 -9.10 11.01
C SER A 144 -16.95 -7.95 10.07
N LEU A 145 -18.20 -7.97 9.60
CA LEU A 145 -18.76 -6.89 8.77
C LEU A 145 -18.59 -5.51 9.41
N LYS A 146 -18.77 -5.44 10.74
CA LYS A 146 -18.60 -4.22 11.54
C LYS A 146 -17.16 -3.71 11.52
N GLN A 147 -16.17 -4.60 11.64
CA GLN A 147 -14.75 -4.22 11.57
C GLN A 147 -14.40 -3.70 10.17
N ILE A 148 -14.81 -4.42 9.12
CA ILE A 148 -14.57 -4.02 7.73
C ILE A 148 -15.24 -2.67 7.43
N ALA A 149 -16.47 -2.48 7.89
CA ALA A 149 -17.22 -1.24 7.77
C ALA A 149 -16.51 -0.07 8.45
N ALA A 150 -15.97 -0.29 9.65
CA ALA A 150 -15.21 0.72 10.38
C ALA A 150 -13.92 1.11 9.62
N ILE A 151 -13.12 0.13 9.20
CA ILE A 151 -11.85 0.33 8.46
C ILE A 151 -12.10 1.07 7.14
N LEU A 152 -13.12 0.66 6.38
CA LEU A 152 -13.40 1.25 5.06
C LEU A 152 -14.27 2.51 5.12
N HIS A 153 -14.69 2.93 6.32
CA HIS A 153 -15.66 4.00 6.54
C HIS A 153 -16.93 3.83 5.68
N ARG A 154 -17.53 2.64 5.72
CA ARG A 154 -18.77 2.29 5.02
C ARG A 154 -19.82 1.77 5.98
N ASP A 155 -21.06 1.73 5.51
CA ASP A 155 -22.14 1.07 6.24
C ASP A 155 -22.01 -0.45 6.14
N GLU A 156 -22.33 -1.18 7.22
CA GLU A 156 -22.28 -2.64 7.27
C GLU A 156 -23.12 -3.31 6.18
N ARG A 157 -24.27 -2.71 5.80
CA ARG A 157 -25.11 -3.22 4.70
C ARG A 157 -24.38 -3.13 3.36
N THR A 158 -23.60 -2.06 3.16
CA THR A 158 -22.79 -1.90 1.96
C THR A 158 -21.70 -2.96 1.90
N ILE A 159 -21.01 -3.22 3.02
CA ILE A 159 -20.01 -4.28 3.11
C ILE A 159 -20.65 -5.64 2.81
N TRP A 160 -21.79 -5.94 3.42
CA TRP A 160 -22.52 -7.18 3.20
C TRP A 160 -22.87 -7.37 1.72
N THR A 161 -23.50 -6.39 1.08
CA THR A 161 -23.86 -6.49 -0.35
C THR A 161 -22.63 -6.64 -1.25
N THR A 162 -21.55 -5.92 -0.96
CA THR A 162 -20.27 -6.05 -1.69
C THR A 162 -19.72 -7.47 -1.57
N LEU A 163 -19.68 -8.04 -0.37
CA LEU A 163 -19.22 -9.42 -0.14
C LEU A 163 -20.11 -10.46 -0.81
N GLN A 164 -21.43 -10.28 -0.77
CA GLN A 164 -22.35 -11.19 -1.46
C GLN A 164 -22.08 -11.22 -2.97
N ARG A 165 -21.95 -10.04 -3.61
CA ARG A 165 -21.61 -9.96 -5.05
C ARG A 165 -20.27 -10.58 -5.38
N ALA A 166 -19.27 -10.39 -4.51
CA ALA A 166 -17.96 -10.96 -4.71
C ALA A 166 -18.00 -12.50 -4.60
N ARG A 167 -18.72 -13.05 -3.62
CA ARG A 167 -18.89 -14.50 -3.45
C ARG A 167 -19.64 -15.13 -4.63
N SER A 168 -20.67 -14.48 -5.16
CA SER A 168 -21.39 -14.96 -6.35
C SER A 168 -20.57 -15.00 -7.64
N LYS A 169 -19.36 -14.43 -7.67
CA LYS A 169 -18.43 -14.52 -8.81
C LYS A 169 -17.36 -15.60 -8.62
N HIS A 170 -17.27 -16.16 -7.42
CA HIS A 170 -16.37 -17.24 -7.07
C HIS A 170 -16.98 -18.61 -7.44
N ASP A 171 -18.31 -18.71 -7.38
CA ASP A 171 -19.12 -19.85 -7.88
C ASP A 171 -19.26 -19.80 -9.41
#